data_AF-A0A8H3B6G5-F1
#
_entry.id   AF-A0A8H3B6G5-F1
#
_cell.length_a   1.000
_cell.length_b   1.000
_cell.length_c   1.000
_cell.angle_alpha   90.00
_cell.angle_beta   90.00
_cell.angle_gamma   90.00
#
_symmetry.space_group_name_H-M   'P 1'
#
loop_
_entity.id
_entity.type
_entity.pdbx_description
1 polymer ?
#
loop_
_entity_poly.entity_id
_entity_poly.type
_entity_poly.pdbx_seq_one_letter_code
_entity_poly.pdbx_strand_id
1 'polypeptide(L)'
;MNSILRTSSRAACARSTGPKYTQYPRFFSRNQVKYAPPNRPNLRDVYKARNRTLLMYTTATVITVVGVTYAAVPLYRAFCSATGFGGIPMTDRDSSRYSAERLVPREEAKRIKVHFNADTATALPWQFQPQQRYVNVLPGETSLAFYKAKNLGKDDIIGIATYNVTPAKVAPYFAKVECFCFEEQKLIAGEEVDMPLLFFIDRDIVDDPLMADVDDVVLSYTFFRARRNSAGHLEPDAPQQVVLESQGWGDIPHAPPKPVESTAS
;
A
#
# COMPACT_ATOMS: atom_id res chain seq x y z
N MET A 1 51.87 -33.91 8.15
CA MET A 1 53.22 -34.33 7.75
C MET A 1 53.75 -33.33 6.74
N ASN A 2 54.84 -32.67 7.12
CA ASN A 2 55.83 -31.95 6.30
C ASN A 2 55.29 -30.77 5.45
N SER A 3 55.42 -29.49 5.78
CA SER A 3 56.50 -28.69 6.40
C SER A 3 57.85 -28.76 5.67
N ILE A 4 58.44 -27.56 5.53
CA ILE A 4 59.86 -27.20 5.31
C ILE A 4 60.38 -27.44 3.86
N LEU A 5 61.02 -26.52 3.12
CA LEU A 5 62.09 -25.59 3.48
C LEU A 5 62.22 -24.37 2.54
N ARG A 6 62.46 -23.21 3.18
CA ARG A 6 63.28 -22.11 2.66
C ARG A 6 64.70 -22.61 2.40
N THR A 7 65.33 -22.12 1.33
CA THR A 7 66.77 -21.80 1.37
C THR A 7 67.09 -20.59 0.49
N SER A 8 67.65 -19.58 1.15
CA SER A 8 68.35 -18.45 0.55
C SER A 8 69.71 -18.92 0.05
N SER A 9 70.20 -18.41 -1.08
CA SER A 9 71.64 -18.22 -1.24
C SER A 9 71.95 -17.02 -2.12
N ARG A 10 72.93 -16.26 -1.66
CA ARG A 10 73.42 -14.99 -2.19
C ARG A 10 74.43 -15.21 -3.31
N ALA A 11 74.58 -14.13 -4.08
CA ALA A 11 75.81 -13.64 -4.72
C ALA A 11 76.28 -14.32 -6.00
N ALA A 12 76.31 -13.53 -7.09
CA ALA A 12 77.58 -13.14 -7.70
C ALA A 12 77.38 -11.88 -8.56
N CYS A 13 78.21 -10.88 -8.28
CA CYS A 13 78.36 -9.65 -9.04
C CYS A 13 79.24 -9.94 -10.25
N ALA A 14 78.81 -9.55 -11.45
CA ALA A 14 79.65 -9.53 -12.64
C ALA A 14 79.38 -8.25 -13.45
N ARG A 15 80.44 -7.80 -14.13
CA ARG A 15 80.84 -6.41 -14.27
C ARG A 15 80.85 -6.01 -15.75
N SER A 16 80.59 -4.72 -16.00
CA SER A 16 80.87 -3.97 -17.25
C SER A 16 79.94 -4.28 -18.43
N THR A 17 79.53 -3.36 -19.30
CA THR A 17 80.09 -2.08 -19.78
C THR A 17 78.94 -1.16 -20.23
N GLY A 18 78.95 0.12 -19.84
CA GLY A 18 78.00 1.11 -20.37
C GLY A 18 78.48 1.78 -21.66
N PRO A 19 77.61 2.57 -22.35
CA PRO A 19 78.07 3.58 -23.30
C PRO A 19 77.82 5.01 -22.79
N LYS A 20 78.94 5.72 -22.64
CA LYS A 20 79.24 7.13 -22.97
C LYS A 20 78.10 8.15 -22.90
N TYR A 21 78.06 8.89 -21.79
CA TYR A 21 77.32 10.14 -21.67
C TYR A 21 78.13 11.29 -22.29
N THR A 22 77.54 11.99 -23.25
CA THR A 22 78.13 13.17 -23.90
C THR A 22 78.25 14.35 -22.94
N GLN A 23 79.42 14.96 -23.01
CA GLN A 23 79.95 16.04 -22.18
C GLN A 23 79.29 17.38 -22.58
N TYR A 24 78.47 17.96 -21.70
CA TYR A 24 78.00 19.35 -21.83
C TYR A 24 78.90 20.29 -21.01
N PRO A 25 79.25 21.49 -21.51
CA PRO A 25 80.15 22.40 -20.83
C PRO A 25 79.49 22.99 -19.57
N ARG A 26 80.26 23.03 -18.47
CA ARG A 26 79.88 23.69 -17.21
C ARG A 26 79.92 25.20 -17.40
N PHE A 27 78.75 25.84 -17.45
CA PHE A 27 78.63 27.25 -17.09
C PHE A 27 78.28 27.35 -15.60
N PHE A 28 79.29 27.68 -14.80
CA PHE A 28 79.15 28.00 -13.39
C PHE A 28 78.59 29.43 -13.29
N SER A 29 77.26 29.57 -13.19
CA SER A 29 76.64 30.85 -12.82
C SER A 29 76.12 30.74 -11.39
N ARG A 30 76.83 31.40 -10.48
CA ARG A 30 76.49 31.51 -9.05
C ARG A 30 75.39 32.56 -8.89
N ASN A 31 74.14 32.18 -9.16
CA ASN A 31 72.98 32.94 -8.71
C ASN A 31 72.34 32.24 -7.52
N GLN A 32 72.60 32.75 -6.32
CA GLN A 32 71.84 32.36 -5.13
C GLN A 32 70.45 32.99 -5.22
N VAL A 33 69.52 32.26 -5.83
CA VAL A 33 68.08 32.57 -5.75
C VAL A 33 67.66 32.34 -4.30
N LYS A 34 67.32 33.42 -3.59
CA LYS A 34 66.64 33.34 -2.29
C LYS A 34 65.24 32.76 -2.53
N TYR A 35 65.07 31.46 -2.31
CA TYR A 35 63.75 30.84 -2.28
C TYR A 35 63.00 31.32 -1.03
N ALA A 36 62.05 32.26 -1.21
CA ALA A 36 61.05 32.53 -0.18
C ALA A 36 60.17 31.27 -0.04
N PRO A 37 59.89 30.78 1.18
CA PRO A 37 59.02 29.60 1.33
C PRO A 37 57.62 29.94 0.80
N PRO A 38 56.97 29.01 0.07
CA PRO A 38 55.62 29.24 -0.42
C PRO A 38 54.69 29.53 0.76
N ASN A 39 53.86 30.56 0.62
CA ASN A 39 52.84 30.93 1.60
C ASN A 39 51.92 29.71 1.82
N ARG A 40 52.09 28.99 2.93
CA ARG A 40 51.29 27.80 3.24
C ARG A 40 49.91 28.28 3.68
N PRO A 41 48.84 27.98 2.93
CA PRO A 41 47.50 28.36 3.36
C PRO A 41 47.24 27.73 4.74
N ASN A 42 46.65 28.51 5.64
CA ASN A 42 46.28 28.01 6.96
C ASN A 42 45.40 26.77 6.80
N LEU A 43 45.89 25.63 7.28
CA LEU A 43 45.17 24.35 7.19
C LEU A 43 43.76 24.46 7.78
N ARG A 44 43.59 25.29 8.81
CA ARG A 44 42.30 25.58 9.44
C ARG A 44 41.27 26.17 8.47
N ASP A 45 41.69 27.05 7.55
CA ASP A 45 40.80 27.68 6.58
C ASP A 45 40.37 26.69 5.49
N VAL A 46 41.29 25.82 5.06
CA VAL A 46 41.01 24.72 4.13
C VAL A 46 40.03 23.71 4.74
N TYR A 47 40.24 23.30 6.01
CA TYR A 47 39.31 22.41 6.71
C TYR A 47 37.95 23.06 6.96
N LYS A 48 37.90 24.35 7.30
CA LYS A 48 36.64 25.08 7.50
C LYS A 48 35.82 25.18 6.22
N ALA A 49 36.46 25.46 5.08
CA ALA A 49 35.80 25.48 3.78
C ALA A 49 35.24 24.09 3.41
N ARG A 50 36.05 23.03 3.57
CA ARG A 50 35.62 21.65 3.27
C ARG A 50 34.49 21.17 4.19
N ASN A 51 34.55 21.48 5.49
CA ASN A 51 33.52 21.11 6.44
C ASN A 51 32.21 21.85 6.17
N ARG A 52 32.26 23.12 5.74
CA ARG A 52 31.07 23.87 5.32
C ARG A 52 30.42 23.24 4.08
N THR A 53 31.22 22.89 3.08
CA THR A 53 30.74 22.21 1.87
C THR A 53 30.14 20.85 2.19
N LEU A 54 30.82 20.05 3.02
CA LEU A 54 30.33 18.74 3.45
C LEU A 54 29.01 18.86 4.21
N LEU A 55 28.90 19.82 5.14
CA LEU A 55 27.68 20.07 5.91
C LEU A 55 26.51 20.50 5.02
N MET A 56 26.75 21.31 3.99
CA MET A 56 25.71 21.69 3.02
C MET A 56 25.22 20.49 2.22
N TYR A 57 26.13 19.62 1.74
CA TYR A 57 25.72 18.43 0.99
C TYR A 57 24.99 17.41 1.87
N THR A 58 25.47 17.13 3.08
CA THR A 58 24.82 16.16 3.96
C THR A 58 23.45 16.65 4.42
N THR A 59 23.30 17.94 4.75
CA THR A 59 21.99 18.49 5.11
C THR A 59 21.02 18.48 3.94
N ALA A 60 21.47 18.81 2.72
CA ALA A 60 20.65 18.70 1.52
C ALA A 60 20.17 17.25 1.27
N THR A 61 21.06 16.26 1.38
CA THR A 61 20.69 14.84 1.22
C THR A 61 19.65 14.41 2.25
N VAL A 62 19.83 14.79 3.53
CA VAL A 62 18.86 14.45 4.59
C VAL A 62 17.49 15.06 4.29
N ILE A 63 17.44 16.33 3.91
CA ILE A 63 16.18 17.00 3.58
C ILE A 63 15.51 16.33 2.37
N THR A 64 16.27 15.96 1.34
CA THR A 64 15.73 15.27 0.17
C THR A 64 15.15 13.90 0.53
N VAL A 65 15.87 13.09 1.32
CA VAL A 65 15.38 11.75 1.71
C VAL A 65 14.11 11.85 2.56
N VAL A 66 14.07 12.80 3.50
CA VAL A 66 12.88 13.04 4.33
C VAL A 66 11.70 13.52 3.46
N GLY A 67 11.97 14.45 2.54
CA GLY A 67 10.96 14.96 1.60
C GLY A 67 10.38 13.87 0.70
N VAL A 68 11.23 13.00 0.14
CA VAL A 68 10.80 11.87 -0.70
C VAL A 68 10.00 10.85 0.11
N THR A 69 10.43 10.54 1.33
CA THR A 69 9.73 9.57 2.20
C THR A 69 8.33 10.07 2.55
N TYR A 70 8.19 11.37 2.87
CA TYR A 70 6.90 11.99 3.15
C TYR A 70 6.00 12.07 1.89
N ALA A 71 6.59 12.36 0.72
CA ALA A 71 5.87 12.46 -0.55
C ALA A 71 5.48 11.09 -1.15
N ALA A 72 6.14 9.99 -0.77
CA ALA A 72 5.89 8.66 -1.33
C ALA A 72 4.45 8.19 -1.09
N VAL A 73 3.90 8.43 0.11
CA VAL A 73 2.54 8.00 0.47
C VAL A 73 1.45 8.70 -0.37
N PRO A 74 1.39 10.04 -0.47
CA PRO A 74 0.39 10.70 -1.30
C PRO A 74 0.58 10.41 -2.80
N LEU A 75 1.83 10.28 -3.27
CA LEU A 75 2.12 9.91 -4.66
C LEU A 75 1.60 8.50 -4.98
N TYR A 76 1.83 7.52 -4.08
CA TYR A 76 1.32 6.17 -4.23
C TYR A 76 -0.22 6.13 -4.20
N ARG A 77 -0.85 6.90 -3.30
CA ARG A 77 -2.32 7.02 -3.24
C ARG A 77 -2.88 7.60 -4.54
N ALA A 78 -2.28 8.67 -5.06
CA ALA A 78 -2.69 9.27 -6.33
C ALA A 78 -2.53 8.30 -7.50
N PHE A 79 -1.43 7.53 -7.53
CA PHE A 79 -1.22 6.48 -8.51
C PHE A 79 -2.27 5.36 -8.39
N CYS A 80 -2.57 4.89 -7.17
CA CYS A 80 -3.56 3.84 -6.94
C CYS A 80 -4.98 4.30 -7.26
N SER A 81 -5.35 5.54 -6.94
CA SER A 81 -6.66 6.10 -7.29
C SER A 81 -6.83 6.40 -8.78
N ALA A 82 -5.73 6.56 -9.52
CA ALA A 82 -5.74 6.80 -10.97
C ALA A 82 -5.63 5.51 -11.80
N THR A 83 -4.96 4.48 -11.28
CA THR A 83 -4.71 3.20 -11.99
C THR A 83 -5.52 2.02 -11.47
N GLY A 84 -6.10 2.11 -10.27
CA GLY A 84 -6.96 1.06 -9.70
C GLY A 84 -6.18 -0.19 -9.30
N PHE A 85 -4.86 -0.03 -9.17
CA PHE A 85 -3.95 -1.10 -8.79
C PHE A 85 -4.32 -1.64 -7.40
N GLY A 86 -4.47 -2.96 -7.28
CA GLY A 86 -4.86 -3.61 -6.02
C GLY A 86 -6.36 -3.61 -5.70
N GLY A 87 -7.22 -3.26 -6.66
CA GLY A 87 -8.69 -3.36 -6.49
C GLY A 87 -9.34 -2.19 -5.75
N ILE A 88 -8.62 -1.09 -5.55
CA ILE A 88 -9.16 0.15 -4.98
C ILE A 88 -9.90 0.92 -6.10
N PRO A 89 -11.15 1.35 -5.88
CA PRO A 89 -11.93 2.04 -6.91
C PRO A 89 -11.33 3.40 -7.26
N MET A 90 -11.33 3.74 -8.55
CA MET A 90 -10.85 5.02 -9.07
C MET A 90 -11.77 6.15 -8.61
N THR A 91 -11.29 7.11 -7.82
CA THR A 91 -12.10 8.21 -7.29
C THR A 91 -12.18 9.43 -8.22
N ASP A 92 -11.24 9.60 -9.16
CA ASP A 92 -11.18 10.81 -10.01
C ASP A 92 -12.17 10.79 -11.21
N ARG A 93 -12.77 9.63 -11.50
CA ARG A 93 -13.84 9.48 -12.52
C ARG A 93 -15.25 9.45 -11.91
N ASP A 94 -15.37 9.59 -10.59
CA ASP A 94 -16.56 9.17 -9.84
C ASP A 94 -17.77 10.11 -10.03
N SER A 95 -17.58 11.37 -10.40
CA SER A 95 -18.71 12.26 -10.77
C SER A 95 -19.35 11.89 -12.12
N SER A 96 -18.63 11.19 -12.99
CA SER A 96 -19.12 10.76 -14.31
C SER A 96 -19.70 9.35 -14.29
N ARG A 97 -19.37 8.50 -13.31
CA ARG A 97 -19.88 7.13 -13.22
C ARG A 97 -21.38 7.06 -12.95
N TYR A 98 -21.90 7.99 -12.13
CA TYR A 98 -23.32 8.11 -11.82
C TYR A 98 -24.06 9.08 -12.75
N SER A 99 -23.45 9.52 -13.86
CA SER A 99 -24.13 10.40 -14.80
C SER A 99 -25.26 9.66 -15.50
N ALA A 100 -26.39 10.35 -15.73
CA ALA A 100 -27.58 9.77 -16.35
C ALA A 100 -27.30 9.13 -17.73
N GLU A 101 -26.24 9.57 -18.41
CA GLU A 101 -25.82 9.06 -19.72
C GLU A 101 -25.25 7.62 -19.65
N ARG A 102 -24.70 7.21 -18.51
CA ARG A 102 -24.16 5.84 -18.30
C ARG A 102 -25.19 4.84 -17.80
N LEU A 103 -26.33 5.31 -17.30
CA LEU A 103 -27.47 4.50 -16.82
C LEU A 103 -28.44 4.09 -17.93
N VAL A 104 -28.01 4.18 -19.19
CA VAL A 104 -28.79 3.74 -20.35
C VAL A 104 -28.38 2.31 -20.70
N PRO A 105 -29.28 1.32 -20.66
CA PRO A 105 -28.92 -0.06 -20.97
C PRO A 105 -28.44 -0.19 -22.43
N ARG A 106 -27.35 -0.94 -22.65
CA ARG A 106 -26.94 -1.33 -24.01
C ARG A 106 -27.70 -2.61 -24.39
N GLU A 107 -28.81 -2.47 -25.12
CA GLU A 107 -29.68 -3.60 -25.48
C GLU A 107 -28.98 -4.68 -26.33
N GLU A 108 -27.93 -4.30 -27.08
CA GLU A 108 -27.12 -5.20 -27.90
C GLU A 108 -26.08 -6.00 -27.09
N ALA A 109 -25.90 -5.67 -25.81
CA ALA A 109 -24.90 -6.31 -24.96
C ALA A 109 -25.41 -7.62 -24.33
N LYS A 110 -24.46 -8.50 -23.98
CA LYS A 110 -24.75 -9.75 -23.26
C LYS A 110 -25.24 -9.44 -21.85
N ARG A 111 -26.26 -10.17 -21.40
CA ARG A 111 -26.72 -10.14 -19.99
C ARG A 111 -25.68 -10.81 -19.10
N ILE A 112 -25.29 -10.13 -18.04
CA ILE A 112 -24.36 -10.63 -17.03
C ILE A 112 -25.17 -11.17 -15.85
N LYS A 113 -24.83 -12.37 -15.38
CA LYS A 113 -25.48 -12.99 -14.24
C LYS A 113 -24.75 -12.57 -12.97
N VAL A 114 -25.44 -11.83 -12.10
CA VAL A 114 -24.91 -11.44 -10.79
C VAL A 114 -25.44 -12.41 -9.74
N HIS A 115 -24.55 -13.19 -9.13
CA HIS A 115 -24.84 -14.07 -8.00
C HIS A 115 -24.63 -13.34 -6.70
N PHE A 116 -25.57 -13.53 -5.77
CA PHE A 116 -25.52 -12.93 -4.44
C PHE A 116 -25.11 -13.98 -3.43
N ASN A 117 -23.98 -13.74 -2.78
CA ASN A 117 -23.52 -14.55 -1.66
C ASN A 117 -23.60 -13.74 -0.35
N ALA A 118 -23.89 -14.43 0.75
CA ALA A 118 -24.15 -13.85 2.06
C ALA A 118 -23.53 -14.75 3.13
N ASP A 119 -22.55 -14.21 3.84
CA ASP A 119 -21.82 -14.88 4.91
C ASP A 119 -21.88 -14.05 6.19
N THR A 120 -21.82 -14.72 7.34
CA THR A 120 -21.71 -14.08 8.66
C THR A 120 -20.53 -14.69 9.41
N ALA A 121 -19.80 -13.84 10.15
CA ALA A 121 -18.77 -14.32 11.05
C ALA A 121 -19.39 -15.07 12.24
N THR A 122 -18.72 -16.12 12.73
CA THR A 122 -19.21 -16.94 13.86
C THR A 122 -19.50 -16.13 15.13
N ALA A 123 -18.81 -15.00 15.33
CA ALA A 123 -19.02 -14.09 16.46
C ALA A 123 -20.33 -13.28 16.36
N LEU A 124 -21.02 -13.32 15.21
CA LEU A 124 -22.25 -12.59 14.96
C LEU A 124 -23.41 -13.60 14.77
N PRO A 125 -24.29 -13.78 15.78
CA PRO A 125 -25.42 -14.71 15.71
C PRO A 125 -26.57 -14.15 14.86
N TRP A 126 -26.25 -13.74 13.62
CA TRP A 126 -27.22 -13.25 12.66
C TRP A 126 -27.46 -14.30 11.59
N GLN A 127 -28.73 -14.42 11.19
CA GLN A 127 -29.09 -15.09 9.96
C GLN A 127 -29.15 -14.06 8.85
N PHE A 128 -28.19 -14.13 7.92
CA PHE A 128 -28.10 -13.24 6.78
C PHE A 128 -28.19 -14.06 5.50
N GLN A 129 -29.16 -13.74 4.65
CA GLN A 129 -29.39 -14.47 3.41
C GLN A 129 -29.91 -13.55 2.31
N PRO A 130 -29.53 -13.78 1.04
CA PRO A 130 -30.10 -13.05 -0.08
C PRO A 130 -31.54 -13.54 -0.31
N GLN A 131 -32.47 -12.64 -0.64
CA GLN A 131 -33.83 -13.03 -1.05
C GLN A 131 -33.81 -13.72 -2.42
N GLN A 132 -32.84 -13.38 -3.27
CA GLN A 132 -32.67 -13.92 -4.61
C GLN A 132 -31.22 -14.34 -4.82
N ARG A 133 -31.00 -15.55 -5.34
CA ARG A 133 -29.64 -16.11 -5.52
C ARG A 133 -28.88 -15.47 -6.67
N TYR A 134 -29.58 -15.08 -7.73
CA TYR A 134 -29.00 -14.44 -8.89
C TYR A 134 -30.00 -13.51 -9.58
N VAL A 135 -29.47 -12.52 -10.31
CA VAL A 135 -30.23 -11.65 -11.23
C VAL A 135 -29.43 -11.49 -12.52
N ASN A 136 -30.12 -11.44 -13.66
CA ASN A 136 -29.51 -11.17 -14.96
C ASN A 136 -29.70 -9.69 -15.33
N VAL A 137 -28.62 -8.93 -15.40
CA VAL A 137 -28.65 -7.49 -15.67
C VAL A 137 -27.96 -7.18 -17.00
N LEU A 138 -28.45 -6.17 -17.71
CA LEU A 138 -27.71 -5.60 -18.83
C LEU A 138 -26.67 -4.57 -18.34
N PRO A 139 -25.52 -4.44 -19.01
CA PRO A 139 -24.62 -3.32 -18.77
C PRO A 139 -25.34 -1.97 -18.97
N GLY A 140 -25.26 -1.10 -17.97
CA GLY A 140 -25.98 0.17 -17.87
C GLY A 140 -27.36 0.08 -17.22
N GLU A 141 -27.88 -1.12 -16.96
CA GLU A 141 -29.17 -1.32 -16.26
C GLU A 141 -28.97 -1.26 -14.75
N THR A 142 -29.75 -0.42 -14.07
CA THR A 142 -29.79 -0.39 -12.61
C THR A 142 -30.67 -1.52 -12.09
N SER A 143 -30.16 -2.32 -11.17
CA SER A 143 -30.87 -3.43 -10.56
C SER A 143 -30.91 -3.29 -9.04
N LEU A 144 -32.04 -3.72 -8.47
CA LEU A 144 -32.26 -3.76 -7.02
C LEU A 144 -32.23 -5.22 -6.56
N ALA A 145 -31.50 -5.50 -5.48
CA ALA A 145 -31.52 -6.78 -4.80
C ALA A 145 -31.82 -6.62 -3.32
N PHE A 146 -32.47 -7.61 -2.72
CA PHE A 146 -32.82 -7.58 -1.31
C PHE A 146 -32.05 -8.65 -0.55
N TYR A 147 -31.48 -8.26 0.57
CA TYR A 147 -30.98 -9.18 1.58
C TYR A 147 -31.84 -9.12 2.82
N LYS A 148 -31.91 -10.23 3.55
CA LYS A 148 -32.63 -10.33 4.81
C LYS A 148 -31.65 -10.63 5.91
N ALA A 149 -31.66 -9.81 6.95
CA ALA A 149 -30.89 -10.02 8.16
C ALA A 149 -31.82 -10.19 9.36
N LYS A 150 -31.52 -11.17 10.21
CA LYS A 150 -32.23 -11.43 11.45
C LYS A 150 -31.26 -11.62 12.61
N ASN A 151 -31.46 -10.89 13.70
CA ASN A 151 -30.69 -11.11 14.92
C ASN A 151 -31.27 -12.29 15.71
N LEU A 152 -30.54 -13.40 15.80
CA LEU A 152 -30.93 -14.56 16.60
C LEU A 152 -30.46 -14.46 18.07
N GLY A 153 -29.67 -13.42 18.38
CA GLY A 153 -29.19 -13.13 19.72
C GLY A 153 -30.26 -12.56 20.65
N LYS A 154 -29.94 -12.55 21.95
CA LYS A 154 -30.79 -11.98 23.01
C LYS A 154 -30.49 -10.50 23.29
N ASP A 155 -29.38 -10.01 22.77
CA ASP A 155 -28.91 -8.65 22.96
C ASP A 155 -28.95 -7.89 21.62
N ASP A 156 -28.98 -6.56 21.72
CA ASP A 156 -28.77 -5.68 20.58
C ASP A 156 -27.33 -5.84 20.07
N ILE A 157 -27.18 -6.07 18.77
CA ILE A 157 -25.86 -6.24 18.15
C ILE A 157 -25.69 -5.23 17.04
N ILE A 158 -24.48 -4.68 16.96
CA ILE A 158 -24.05 -3.83 15.85
C ILE A 158 -23.18 -4.67 14.92
N GLY A 159 -23.53 -4.65 13.64
CA GLY A 159 -22.80 -5.33 12.58
C GLY A 159 -22.26 -4.33 11.56
N ILE A 160 -21.08 -4.64 11.02
CA ILE A 160 -20.52 -4.00 9.83
C ILE A 160 -20.31 -5.06 8.76
N ALA A 161 -20.60 -4.73 7.50
CA ALA A 161 -20.41 -5.67 6.40
C ALA A 161 -19.27 -5.24 5.49
N THR A 162 -18.45 -6.19 5.06
CA THR A 162 -17.53 -5.98 3.95
C THR A 162 -18.05 -6.71 2.72
N TYR A 163 -17.61 -6.26 1.54
CA TYR A 163 -18.02 -6.86 0.28
C TYR A 163 -16.82 -7.14 -0.62
N ASN A 164 -16.99 -8.15 -1.48
CA ASN A 164 -16.07 -8.43 -2.56
C ASN A 164 -16.85 -8.67 -3.87
N VAL A 165 -16.18 -8.41 -4.99
CA VAL A 165 -16.69 -8.70 -6.33
C VAL A 165 -15.72 -9.64 -7.01
N THR A 166 -16.23 -10.77 -7.49
CA THR A 166 -15.44 -11.80 -8.18
C THR A 166 -16.02 -12.02 -9.59
N PRO A 167 -15.21 -12.07 -10.66
CA PRO A 167 -13.74 -11.94 -10.65
C PRO A 167 -13.28 -10.48 -10.46
N ALA A 168 -12.10 -10.30 -9.84
CA ALA A 168 -11.59 -8.98 -9.45
C ALA A 168 -11.44 -7.98 -10.61
N LYS A 169 -11.27 -8.48 -11.84
CA LYS A 169 -11.19 -7.66 -13.05
C LYS A 169 -12.48 -6.89 -13.35
N VAL A 170 -13.62 -7.33 -12.83
CA VAL A 170 -14.93 -6.68 -13.01
C VAL A 170 -15.16 -5.55 -12.00
N ALA A 171 -14.44 -5.56 -10.87
CA ALA A 171 -14.62 -4.59 -9.80
C ALA A 171 -14.60 -3.10 -10.26
N PRO A 172 -13.78 -2.67 -11.25
CA PRO A 172 -13.79 -1.29 -11.73
C PRO A 172 -15.06 -0.87 -12.48
N TYR A 173 -15.79 -1.83 -13.02
CA TYR A 173 -17.04 -1.65 -13.77
C TYR A 173 -18.28 -1.86 -12.90
N PHE A 174 -18.12 -2.49 -11.74
CA PHE A 174 -19.22 -2.74 -10.81
C PHE A 174 -19.39 -1.53 -9.89
N ALA A 175 -20.44 -0.74 -10.14
CA ALA A 175 -20.75 0.44 -9.34
C ALA A 175 -21.90 0.12 -8.37
N LYS A 176 -21.57 0.16 -7.08
CA LYS A 176 -22.55 0.01 -6.01
C LYS A 176 -23.02 1.38 -5.54
N VAL A 177 -24.30 1.68 -5.75
CA VAL A 177 -24.87 3.02 -5.49
C VAL A 177 -25.19 3.22 -4.01
N GLU A 178 -25.72 2.20 -3.32
CA GLU A 178 -26.11 2.29 -1.90
C GLU A 178 -25.65 1.08 -1.09
N CYS A 179 -24.92 1.31 0.01
CA CYS A 179 -24.18 0.29 0.76
C CYS A 179 -24.50 0.34 2.26
N PHE A 180 -25.25 -0.65 2.78
CA PHE A 180 -25.25 -0.99 4.23
C PHE A 180 -23.87 -1.38 4.76
N CYS A 181 -22.89 -1.56 3.88
CA CYS A 181 -21.55 -2.06 4.21
C CYS A 181 -20.72 -1.04 4.96
N PHE A 182 -20.96 0.24 4.72
CA PHE A 182 -20.21 1.30 5.39
C PHE A 182 -20.98 1.92 6.55
N GLU A 183 -22.25 1.53 6.72
CA GLU A 183 -23.09 2.02 7.80
C GLU A 183 -23.30 0.94 8.84
N GLU A 184 -23.09 1.31 10.10
CA GLU A 184 -23.38 0.47 11.25
C GLU A 184 -24.84 0.02 11.22
N GLN A 185 -25.08 -1.27 11.04
CA GLN A 185 -26.42 -1.83 11.17
C GLN A 185 -26.59 -2.28 12.62
N LYS A 186 -27.48 -1.61 13.35
CA LYS A 186 -27.91 -2.06 14.67
C LYS A 186 -29.21 -2.86 14.50
N LEU A 187 -29.20 -4.13 14.88
CA LEU A 187 -30.41 -4.94 14.99
C LEU A 187 -30.71 -5.27 16.45
N ILE A 188 -31.95 -5.02 16.86
CA ILE A 188 -32.48 -5.38 18.18
C ILE A 188 -32.59 -6.91 18.26
N ALA A 189 -32.56 -7.46 19.47
CA ALA A 189 -32.77 -8.89 19.70
C ALA A 189 -34.06 -9.40 19.03
N GLY A 190 -33.94 -10.39 18.15
CA GLY A 190 -35.07 -10.98 17.42
C GLY A 190 -35.59 -10.18 16.22
N GLU A 191 -35.04 -8.98 15.96
CA GLU A 191 -35.44 -8.13 14.84
C GLU A 191 -35.03 -8.74 13.50
N GLU A 192 -35.89 -8.57 12.50
CA GLU A 192 -35.69 -8.98 11.11
C GLU A 192 -35.90 -7.77 10.21
N VAL A 193 -34.90 -7.44 9.37
CA VAL A 193 -34.90 -6.27 8.48
C VAL A 193 -34.54 -6.70 7.06
N ASP A 194 -35.25 -6.14 6.09
CA ASP A 194 -34.93 -6.24 4.68
C ASP A 194 -34.02 -5.07 4.25
N MET A 195 -32.89 -5.40 3.65
CA MET A 195 -31.81 -4.51 3.28
C MET A 195 -31.74 -4.40 1.74
N PRO A 196 -32.30 -3.33 1.13
CA PRO A 196 -32.20 -3.05 -0.31
C PRO A 196 -30.80 -2.65 -0.79
N LEU A 197 -30.29 -3.36 -1.79
CA LEU A 197 -29.03 -3.12 -2.47
C LEU A 197 -29.29 -2.60 -3.89
N LEU A 198 -28.94 -1.35 -4.17
CA LEU A 198 -28.95 -0.79 -5.51
C LEU A 198 -27.56 -0.84 -6.16
N PHE A 199 -27.46 -1.46 -7.33
CA PHE A 199 -26.21 -1.58 -8.07
C PHE A 199 -26.45 -1.51 -9.58
N PHE A 200 -25.38 -1.21 -10.33
CA PHE A 200 -25.36 -1.31 -11.79
C PHE A 200 -23.96 -1.73 -12.27
N ILE A 201 -23.90 -2.25 -13.49
CA ILE A 201 -22.63 -2.57 -14.16
C ILE A 201 -22.41 -1.52 -15.24
N ASP A 202 -21.26 -0.87 -15.25
CA ASP A 202 -20.91 0.14 -16.25
C ASP A 202 -20.86 -0.46 -17.67
N ARG A 203 -21.35 0.28 -18.66
CA ARG A 203 -21.44 -0.13 -20.07
C ARG A 203 -20.07 -0.36 -20.71
N ASP A 204 -19.04 0.31 -20.21
CA ASP A 204 -17.66 0.17 -20.72
C ASP A 204 -17.13 -1.28 -20.61
N ILE A 205 -17.76 -2.14 -19.80
CA ILE A 205 -17.43 -3.56 -19.73
C ILE A 205 -17.56 -4.27 -21.09
N VAL A 206 -18.43 -3.77 -21.98
CA VAL A 206 -18.66 -4.36 -23.30
C VAL A 206 -17.55 -4.00 -24.28
N ASP A 207 -16.91 -2.85 -24.11
CA ASP A 207 -15.88 -2.35 -25.00
C ASP A 207 -14.47 -2.84 -24.59
N ASP A 208 -14.32 -3.41 -23.38
CA ASP A 208 -13.06 -4.00 -22.91
C ASP A 208 -12.91 -5.48 -23.34
N PRO A 209 -11.91 -5.82 -24.19
CA PRO A 209 -11.67 -7.20 -24.59
C PRO A 209 -11.28 -8.13 -23.43
N LEU A 210 -10.77 -7.61 -22.31
CA LEU A 210 -10.44 -8.41 -21.12
C LEU A 210 -11.67 -8.91 -20.35
N MET A 211 -12.84 -8.36 -20.66
CA MET A 211 -14.13 -8.69 -20.03
C MET A 211 -15.01 -9.57 -20.91
N ALA A 212 -14.56 -9.93 -22.11
CA ALA A 212 -15.33 -10.72 -23.07
C ALA A 212 -15.73 -12.13 -22.56
N ASP A 213 -15.00 -12.66 -21.58
CA ASP A 213 -15.21 -13.96 -20.93
C ASP A 213 -16.00 -13.86 -19.60
N VAL A 214 -16.42 -12.66 -19.19
CA VAL A 214 -17.15 -12.45 -17.94
C VAL A 214 -18.65 -12.58 -18.16
N ASP A 215 -19.19 -13.73 -17.72
CA ASP A 215 -20.62 -14.02 -17.78
C ASP A 215 -21.29 -14.04 -16.41
N ASP A 216 -20.54 -14.46 -15.41
CA ASP A 216 -21.00 -14.61 -14.04
C ASP A 216 -20.13 -13.74 -13.12
N VAL A 217 -20.80 -12.90 -12.34
CA VAL A 217 -20.20 -12.04 -11.33
C VAL A 217 -20.76 -12.46 -9.98
N VAL A 218 -19.91 -12.69 -9.00
CA VAL A 218 -20.31 -13.01 -7.64
C VAL A 218 -20.07 -11.80 -6.75
N LEU A 219 -21.15 -11.30 -6.14
CA LEU A 219 -21.11 -10.28 -5.12
C LEU A 219 -21.27 -10.97 -3.76
N SER A 220 -20.18 -11.07 -2.99
CA SER A 220 -20.23 -11.66 -1.66
C SER A 220 -20.21 -10.59 -0.60
N TYR A 221 -21.14 -10.72 0.35
CA TYR A 221 -21.21 -9.92 1.56
C TYR A 221 -20.82 -10.76 2.77
N THR A 222 -19.98 -10.21 3.64
CA THR A 222 -19.66 -10.84 4.92
C THR A 222 -19.89 -9.86 6.06
N PHE A 223 -20.75 -10.23 7.01
CA PHE A 223 -21.01 -9.44 8.21
C PHE A 223 -20.09 -9.83 9.38
N PHE A 224 -19.60 -8.81 10.07
CA PHE A 224 -18.77 -8.91 11.26
C PHE A 224 -19.42 -8.16 12.42
N ARG A 225 -19.25 -8.68 13.63
CA ARG A 225 -19.68 -8.00 14.85
C ARG A 225 -18.75 -6.83 15.16
N ALA A 226 -19.32 -5.66 15.38
CA ALA A 226 -18.61 -4.45 15.77
C ALA A 226 -19.10 -3.96 17.13
N ARG A 227 -18.23 -3.27 17.88
CA ARG A 227 -18.58 -2.54 19.11
C ARG A 227 -18.09 -1.11 19.01
N ARG A 228 -18.78 -0.18 19.67
CA ARG A 228 -18.24 1.15 19.93
C ARG A 228 -17.46 1.14 21.24
N ASN A 229 -16.24 1.68 21.21
CA ASN A 229 -15.49 1.97 22.42
C ASN A 229 -16.05 3.25 23.10
N SER A 230 -15.60 3.54 24.32
CA SER A 230 -16.07 4.72 25.09
C SER A 230 -15.73 6.07 24.42
N ALA A 231 -14.74 6.09 23.52
CA ALA A 231 -14.38 7.24 22.69
C ALA A 231 -15.24 7.37 21.41
N GLY A 232 -16.20 6.46 21.20
CA GLY A 232 -17.10 6.46 20.04
C GLY A 232 -16.51 5.87 18.76
N HIS A 233 -15.31 5.28 18.80
CA HIS A 233 -14.69 4.59 17.67
C HIS A 233 -15.16 3.13 17.58
N LEU A 234 -15.26 2.62 16.36
CA LEU A 234 -15.58 1.23 16.09
C LEU A 234 -14.36 0.33 16.29
N GLU A 235 -14.53 -0.70 17.11
CA GLU A 235 -13.56 -1.77 17.30
C GLU A 235 -14.19 -3.12 16.96
N PRO A 236 -13.46 -4.03 16.29
CA PRO A 236 -13.89 -5.42 16.14
C PRO A 236 -14.12 -6.05 17.51
N ASP A 237 -15.17 -6.87 17.64
CA ASP A 237 -15.48 -7.55 18.92
C ASP A 237 -14.48 -8.67 19.28
N ALA A 238 -13.56 -9.00 18.38
CA ALA A 238 -12.54 -10.02 18.62
C ALA A 238 -11.59 -9.61 19.77
N PRO A 239 -11.15 -10.57 20.62
CA PRO A 239 -10.12 -10.28 21.63
C PRO A 239 -8.88 -9.71 20.95
N GLN A 240 -8.30 -8.64 21.50
CA GLN A 240 -7.17 -7.95 20.89
C GLN A 240 -6.01 -8.90 20.57
N GLN A 241 -5.79 -9.91 21.42
CA GLN A 241 -4.78 -10.96 21.21
C GLN A 241 -5.02 -11.79 19.94
N VAL A 242 -6.27 -12.14 19.62
CA VAL A 242 -6.63 -12.92 18.42
C VAL A 242 -6.45 -12.06 17.16
N VAL A 243 -6.81 -10.77 17.23
CA VAL A 243 -6.60 -9.83 16.14
C VAL A 243 -5.09 -9.68 15.86
N LEU A 244 -4.29 -9.50 16.91
CA LEU A 244 -2.83 -9.37 16.80
C LEU A 244 -2.17 -10.64 16.26
N GLU A 245 -2.61 -11.81 16.69
CA GLU A 245 -2.14 -13.10 16.19
C GLU A 245 -2.46 -13.27 14.70
N SER A 246 -3.68 -12.92 14.27
CA SER A 246 -4.07 -12.97 12.85
C SER A 246 -3.27 -12.01 11.96
N GLN A 247 -2.76 -10.91 12.54
CA GLN A 247 -1.94 -9.94 11.84
C GLN A 247 -0.44 -10.28 11.85
N GLY A 248 -0.05 -11.42 12.47
CA GLY A 248 1.34 -11.85 12.60
C GLY A 248 2.13 -11.14 13.70
N TRP A 249 1.45 -10.49 14.65
CA TRP A 249 2.05 -9.74 15.76
C TRP A 249 1.90 -10.47 17.11
N GLY A 250 1.54 -11.75 17.12
CA GLY A 250 1.28 -12.53 18.34
C GLY A 250 2.49 -12.65 19.27
N ASP A 251 3.71 -12.67 18.73
CA ASP A 251 4.96 -12.85 19.48
C ASP A 251 5.57 -11.56 20.04
N ILE A 252 4.97 -10.40 19.71
CA ILE A 252 5.51 -9.09 20.09
C ILE A 252 4.87 -8.66 21.41
N PRO A 253 5.67 -8.27 22.44
CA PRO A 253 5.11 -7.79 23.69
C PRO A 253 4.36 -6.47 23.46
N HIS A 254 3.04 -6.52 23.58
CA HIS A 254 2.17 -5.34 23.46
C HIS A 254 1.97 -4.68 24.82
N ALA A 255 1.90 -3.35 24.82
CA ALA A 255 1.49 -2.61 26.01
C ALA A 255 0.06 -3.02 26.40
N PRO A 256 -0.23 -3.18 27.70
CA PRO A 256 -1.59 -3.52 28.13
C PRO A 256 -2.58 -2.45 27.66
N PRO A 257 -3.81 -2.84 27.28
CA PRO A 257 -4.83 -1.87 26.90
C PRO A 257 -5.06 -0.89 28.07
N LYS A 258 -5.17 0.40 27.75
CA LYS A 258 -5.45 1.42 28.77
C LYS A 258 -6.80 1.09 29.42
N PRO A 259 -6.92 1.17 30.76
CA PRO A 259 -8.19 0.97 31.44
C PRO A 259 -9.24 1.92 30.86
N VAL A 260 -10.36 1.36 30.42
CA VAL A 260 -11.48 2.14 29.90
C VAL A 260 -12.21 2.72 31.10
N GLU A 261 -12.06 4.02 31.34
CA GLU A 261 -12.79 4.73 32.39
C GLU A 261 -14.27 4.79 32.00
N SER A 262 -15.12 4.09 32.76
CA SER A 262 -16.56 4.07 32.55
C SER A 262 -17.16 5.39 33.00
N THR A 263 -17.24 6.38 32.11
CA THR A 263 -18.10 7.54 32.34
C THR A 263 -19.55 7.09 32.17
N ALA A 264 -20.17 6.74 33.29
CA ALA A 264 -21.62 6.61 33.41
C ALA A 264 -22.25 7.97 33.12
N SER A 265 -23.16 8.04 32.16
CA SER A 265 -24.10 9.14 31.95
C SER A 265 -25.34 8.58 31.28
#